data_AF-A0A4Y2DNY4-F1
#
_entry.id   AF-A0A4Y2DNY4-F1
#
_cell.length_a   1.000
_cell.length_b   1.000
_cell.length_c   1.000
_cell.angle_alpha   90.00
_cell.angle_beta   90.00
_cell.angle_gamma   90.00
#
_symmetry.space_group_name_H-M   'P 1'
#
loop_
_entity.id
_entity.type
_entity.pdbx_description
1 polymer ?
#
loop_
_entity_poly.entity_id
_entity_poly.type
_entity_poly.pdbx_seq_one_letter_code
_entity_poly.pdbx_strand_id
1 'polypeptide(L)'
;MVLSLEQRIFLVLKYHRLEHSCVQTRRSFQRRFDVRRVPSDNAIKALFEKFERTENVNDDRIENVGRPHSAVTESNADAVLHVILQQPRTSLPRVASRAGL
;
A
#
# COMPACT_ATOMS: atom_id res chain seq x y z
N MET A 1 -5.31 5.39 13.44
CA MET A 1 -5.61 6.72 12.88
C MET A 1 -5.13 6.68 11.45
N VAL A 2 -6.01 6.93 10.48
CA VAL A 2 -5.62 7.03 9.07
C VAL A 2 -5.37 8.50 8.79
N LEU A 3 -4.14 8.84 8.40
CA LEU A 3 -3.76 10.21 8.05
C LEU A 3 -4.07 10.47 6.58
N SER A 4 -4.60 11.65 6.26
CA SER A 4 -4.71 12.07 4.87
C SER A 4 -3.31 12.19 4.24
N LEU A 5 -3.23 12.19 2.91
CA LEU A 5 -1.97 12.40 2.20
C LEU A 5 -1.35 13.76 2.58
N GLU A 6 -2.16 14.82 2.63
CA GLU A 6 -1.72 16.15 3.05
C GLU A 6 -1.11 16.14 4.46
N GLN A 7 -1.76 15.46 5.41
CA GLN A 7 -1.27 15.35 6.78
C GLN A 7 0.08 14.64 6.86
N ARG A 8 0.29 13.59 6.06
CA ARG A 8 1.56 12.85 6.03
C ARG A 8 2.68 13.66 5.41
N ILE A 9 2.43 14.32 4.28
CA ILE A 9 3.38 15.24 3.65
C ILE A 9 3.79 16.34 4.64
N PHE A 10 2.80 16.93 5.32
CA PHE A 10 3.07 17.97 6.31
C PHE A 10 3.97 17.48 7.45
N LEU A 11 3.71 16.28 7.98
CA LEU A 11 4.52 15.69 9.04
C LEU A 11 5.97 15.48 8.61
N VAL A 12 6.20 14.87 7.43
CA VAL A 12 7.56 14.64 6.92
C VAL A 12 8.31 15.95 6.75
N LEU A 13 7.69 16.96 6.11
CA LEU A 13 8.31 18.26 5.89
C LEU A 13 8.62 19.00 7.19
N LYS A 14 7.69 18.98 8.16
CA LYS A 14 7.90 19.67 9.45
C LYS A 14 8.90 18.94 10.32
N TYR A 15 8.87 17.61 10.35
CA TYR A 15 9.79 16.82 11.13
C TYR A 15 11.24 17.04 10.68
N HIS A 16 11.49 17.05 9.37
CA HIS A 16 12.80 17.38 8.81
C HIS A 16 13.23 18.83 9.14
N ARG A 17 12.35 19.82 8.90
CA ARG A 17 12.67 21.24 9.15
C ARG A 17 12.90 21.58 10.63
N LEU A 18 12.38 20.77 11.54
CA LEU A 18 12.49 20.97 13.00
C LEU A 18 13.52 20.01 13.60
N GLU A 19 14.51 19.58 12.81
CA GLU A 19 15.65 18.76 13.27
C GLU A 19 15.19 17.49 14.01
N HIS A 20 14.17 16.82 13.48
CA HIS A 20 13.60 15.60 14.03
C HIS A 20 12.97 15.75 15.43
N SER A 21 12.53 16.96 15.80
CA SER A 21 11.77 17.20 17.03
C SER A 21 10.31 16.73 16.93
N CYS A 22 9.98 15.60 17.58
CA CYS A 22 8.61 15.09 17.63
C CYS A 22 7.64 16.08 18.31
N VAL A 23 8.06 16.71 19.42
CA VAL A 23 7.23 17.64 20.20
C VAL A 23 6.82 18.85 19.37
N GLN A 24 7.79 19.49 18.70
CA GLN A 24 7.50 20.66 17.88
C GLN A 24 6.66 20.30 16.65
N THR A 25 6.96 19.15 16.03
CA THR A 25 6.19 18.62 14.90
C THR A 25 4.72 18.40 15.27
N ARG A 26 4.46 17.71 16.39
CA ARG A 26 3.11 17.47 16.93
C ARG A 26 2.37 18.77 17.24
N ARG A 27 3.03 19.73 17.89
CA ARG A 27 2.45 21.07 18.14
C ARG A 27 2.10 21.78 16.84
N SER A 28 2.98 21.75 15.84
CA SER A 28 2.73 22.38 14.54
C SER A 28 1.59 21.72 13.76
N PHE A 29 1.47 20.39 13.86
CA PHE A 29 0.42 19.60 13.26
C PHE A 29 -0.95 19.94 13.87
N GLN A 30 -1.01 19.98 15.20
CA GLN A 30 -2.22 20.32 15.91
C GLN A 30 -2.70 21.74 15.57
N ARG A 31 -1.79 22.72 15.50
CA ARG A 31 -2.12 24.09 15.11
C ARG A 31 -2.65 24.21 13.68
N ARG A 32 -2.12 23.42 12.73
CA ARG A 32 -2.51 23.51 11.33
C ARG A 32 -3.86 22.84 11.05
N PHE A 33 -4.09 21.66 11.62
CA PHE A 33 -5.24 20.83 11.27
C PHE A 33 -6.35 20.81 12.33
N ASP A 34 -6.15 21.45 13.48
CA ASP A 34 -7.08 21.51 14.62
C ASP A 34 -7.71 20.16 14.98
N VAL A 35 -6.88 19.11 14.98
CA VAL A 35 -7.35 17.74 15.20
C VAL A 35 -7.24 17.33 16.67
N ARG A 36 -8.29 16.66 17.16
CA ARG A 36 -8.34 16.09 18.51
C ARG A 36 -7.29 14.98 18.73
N ARG A 37 -6.94 14.25 17.67
CA ARG A 37 -5.95 13.16 17.72
C ARG A 37 -4.72 13.53 16.90
N VAL A 38 -3.61 13.71 17.59
CA VAL A 38 -2.30 13.98 17.02
C VAL A 38 -1.55 12.65 16.88
N PRO A 39 -0.78 12.43 15.79
CA PRO A 39 0.08 11.26 15.66
C PRO A 39 1.02 11.10 16.85
N SER A 40 1.28 9.84 17.22
CA SER A 40 2.31 9.53 18.21
C SER A 40 3.71 9.74 17.63
N ASP A 41 4.69 9.90 18.51
CA ASP A 41 6.09 10.07 18.12
C ASP A 41 6.58 8.90 17.27
N ASN A 42 6.20 7.67 17.63
CA ASN A 42 6.51 6.47 16.84
C ASN A 42 5.87 6.51 15.45
N ALA A 43 4.64 7.02 15.32
CA ALA A 43 3.99 7.13 14.02
C ALA A 43 4.68 8.16 13.13
N ILE A 44 5.17 9.27 13.70
CA ILE A 44 5.92 10.29 12.97
C ILE A 44 7.28 9.73 12.51
N LYS A 45 8.01 9.06 13.41
CA LYS A 45 9.30 8.43 13.09
C LYS A 45 9.16 7.36 12.02
N ALA A 46 8.21 6.44 12.17
CA ALA A 46 7.97 5.38 11.19
C ALA A 46 7.57 5.93 9.82
N LEU A 47 6.76 6.99 9.77
CA LEU A 47 6.43 7.67 8.52
C LEU A 47 7.67 8.27 7.85
N PHE A 48 8.55 8.87 8.65
CA PHE A 48 9.78 9.49 8.15
C PHE A 48 10.80 8.44 7.68
N GLU A 49 11.04 7.38 8.45
CA GLU A 49 11.91 6.26 8.06
C GLU A 49 11.43 5.59 6.76
N LYS A 50 10.12 5.42 6.62
CA LYS A 50 9.53 4.93 5.37
C LYS A 50 9.84 5.87 4.20
N PHE A 51 9.65 7.17 4.41
CA PHE A 51 9.95 8.17 3.39
C PHE A 51 11.43 8.14 3.00
N GLU A 52 12.36 8.07 3.95
CA GLU A 52 13.80 7.95 3.64
C GLU A 52 14.12 6.67 2.85
N ARG A 53 13.43 5.58 3.15
CA ARG A 53 13.66 4.28 2.49
C ARG A 53 13.07 4.20 1.08
N THR A 54 11.92 4.83 0.84
CA THR A 54 11.10 4.58 -0.36
C THR A 54 10.76 5.83 -1.15
N GLU A 55 11.14 7.01 -0.66
CA GLU A 55 10.71 8.33 -1.14
C GLU A 55 9.19 8.50 -1.21
N ASN A 56 8.45 7.63 -0.50
CA ASN A 56 7.00 7.54 -0.58
C ASN A 56 6.36 7.78 0.80
N VAL A 57 5.29 8.58 0.79
CA VAL A 57 4.47 8.88 1.98
C VAL A 57 3.09 8.22 1.93
N ASN A 58 2.77 7.46 0.88
CA ASN A 58 1.50 6.74 0.73
C ASN A 58 1.29 5.69 1.82
N ASP A 59 0.05 5.26 2.00
CA ASP A 59 -0.33 4.33 3.07
C ASP A 59 -0.50 3.00 2.36
N ASP A 60 0.40 2.05 2.63
CA ASP A 60 0.44 0.77 1.93
C ASP A 60 -0.83 -0.06 2.20
N ARG A 61 -1.59 0.33 3.24
CA ARG A 61 -2.87 -0.27 3.58
C ARG A 61 -4.01 0.18 2.68
N ILE A 62 -3.87 1.28 1.93
CA ILE A 62 -4.93 1.75 1.03
C ILE A 62 -4.97 0.90 -0.25
N GLU A 63 -3.81 0.45 -0.73
CA GLU A 63 -3.73 -0.33 -1.98
C GLU A 63 -3.80 -1.86 -1.75
N ASN A 64 -3.49 -2.34 -0.54
CA ASN A 64 -3.43 -3.78 -0.23
C ASN A 64 -4.56 -4.29 0.70
N VAL A 65 -5.74 -3.67 0.67
CA VAL A 65 -6.89 -4.08 1.53
C VAL A 65 -7.69 -5.26 0.96
N GLY A 66 -7.33 -5.78 -0.21
CA GLY A 66 -8.01 -6.90 -0.87
C GLY A 66 -7.27 -8.23 -0.75
N ARG A 67 -7.99 -9.34 -0.92
CA ARG A 67 -7.39 -10.66 -1.20
C ARG A 67 -6.55 -10.51 -2.48
N PRO A 68 -5.31 -11.06 -2.55
CA PRO A 68 -4.55 -11.08 -3.79
C PRO A 68 -5.42 -11.63 -4.91
N HIS A 69 -5.67 -10.82 -5.94
CA HIS A 69 -6.56 -11.18 -7.05
C HIS A 69 -5.92 -12.14 -8.07
N SER A 70 -4.68 -12.60 -7.83
CA SER A 70 -4.00 -13.41 -8.83
C SER A 70 -4.52 -14.84 -8.84
N ALA A 71 -5.48 -15.11 -9.73
CA ALA A 71 -5.72 -16.45 -10.26
C ALA A 71 -4.54 -16.93 -11.12
N VAL A 72 -3.58 -16.06 -11.44
CA VAL A 72 -2.35 -16.41 -12.16
C VAL A 72 -1.31 -16.88 -11.15
N THR A 73 -1.35 -18.17 -10.84
CA THR A 73 -0.27 -18.90 -10.20
C THR A 73 0.46 -19.73 -11.25
N GLU A 74 1.69 -20.14 -10.99
CA GLU A 74 2.45 -21.03 -11.87
C GLU A 74 1.67 -22.33 -12.15
N SER A 75 1.07 -22.92 -11.11
CA SER A 75 0.21 -24.10 -11.22
C SER A 75 -1.02 -23.88 -12.11
N ASN A 76 -1.64 -22.70 -12.04
CA ASN A 76 -2.81 -22.39 -12.88
C ASN A 76 -2.39 -22.11 -14.34
N ALA A 77 -1.22 -21.51 -14.54
CA ALA A 77 -0.63 -21.33 -15.87
C ALA A 77 -0.30 -22.68 -16.52
N ASP A 78 0.27 -23.62 -15.76
CA ASP A 78 0.55 -24.98 -16.23
C ASP A 78 -0.71 -25.75 -16.56
N ALA A 79 -1.76 -25.64 -15.73
CA ALA A 79 -3.05 -26.28 -15.99
C ALA A 79 -3.71 -25.75 -17.28
N VAL A 80 -3.68 -24.43 -17.49
CA VAL A 80 -4.19 -23.81 -18.72
C VAL A 80 -3.36 -24.22 -19.93
N LEU A 81 -2.03 -24.23 -19.81
CA LEU A 81 -1.12 -24.64 -20.89
C LEU A 81 -1.37 -26.10 -21.28
N HIS A 82 -1.55 -26.99 -20.31
CA HIS A 82 -1.84 -28.40 -20.55
C HIS A 82 -3.15 -28.58 -21.34
N VAL A 83 -4.22 -27.87 -20.96
CA VAL A 83 -5.51 -27.94 -21.65
C VAL A 83 -5.41 -27.41 -23.09
N ILE A 84 -4.67 -26.33 -23.31
CA ILE A 84 -4.47 -25.75 -24.65
C ILE A 84 -3.64 -26.69 -25.54
N LEU A 85 -2.57 -27.28 -25.02
CA LEU A 85 -1.73 -28.22 -25.77
C LEU A 85 -2.49 -29.50 -26.15
N GLN A 86 -3.37 -30.00 -25.27
CA GLN A 86 -4.22 -31.15 -25.58
C GLN A 86 -5.29 -30.83 -26.63
N GLN A 87 -5.90 -29.64 -26.59
CA GLN A 87 -6.96 -29.25 -27.51
C GLN A 87 -6.83 -27.77 -27.94
N PRO A 88 -6.02 -27.50 -28.98
CA PRO A 88 -5.63 -26.14 -29.35
C PRO A 88 -6.76 -25.31 -29.98
N ARG A 89 -7.87 -25.94 -30.38
CA ARG A 89 -9.06 -25.27 -30.95
C ARG A 89 -10.20 -25.07 -29.95
N THR A 90 -9.91 -25.20 -28.66
CA THR A 90 -10.92 -25.04 -27.60
C THR A 90 -11.13 -23.58 -27.26
N SER A 91 -12.37 -23.16 -27.05
CA SER A 91 -12.69 -21.79 -26.64
C SER A 91 -12.21 -21.49 -25.21
N LEU A 92 -11.86 -20.23 -24.96
CA LEU A 92 -11.35 -19.77 -23.67
C LEU A 92 -12.24 -20.14 -22.46
N PRO A 93 -13.60 -20.03 -22.52
CA PRO A 93 -14.43 -20.43 -21.39
C PRO A 93 -14.31 -21.92 -21.05
N ARG A 94 -14.18 -22.78 -22.06
CA ARG A 94 -13.99 -24.22 -21.87
C ARG A 94 -12.60 -24.55 -21.34
N VAL A 95 -11.58 -23.78 -21.71
CA VAL A 95 -10.23 -23.91 -21.15
C VAL A 95 -10.25 -23.58 -19.66
N ALA A 96 -10.89 -22.47 -19.26
CA ALA A 96 -11.04 -22.09 -17.86
C ALA A 96 -11.77 -23.16 -17.04
N SER A 97 -12.93 -23.64 -17.52
CA SER A 97 -13.69 -24.69 -16.83
C SER A 97 -12.91 -26.00 -16.66
N ARG A 98 -12.05 -26.37 -17.63
CA ARG A 98 -11.21 -27.57 -17.55
C ARG A 98 -9.97 -27.39 -16.67
N ALA A 99 -9.44 -26.17 -16.60
CA ALA A 99 -8.34 -25.82 -15.71
C ALA A 99 -8.79 -25.57 -14.27
N GLY A 100 -10.10 -25.52 -14.00
CA GLY A 100 -10.66 -25.26 -12.67
C GLY A 100 -10.57 -23.80 -12.25
N LEU A 101 -10.58 -22.88 -13.21
CA LEU A 101 -10.44 -21.43 -13.04
C LEU A 101 -11.74 -20.67 -13.33
#